data_AF-A0A4Q2WWH2-F1
#
_entry.id   AF-A0A4Q2WWH2-F1
#
_cell.length_a   1.000
_cell.length_b   1.000
_cell.length_c   1.000
_cell.angle_alpha   90.00
_cell.angle_beta   90.00
_cell.angle_gamma   90.00
#
_symmetry.space_group_name_H-M   'P 1'
#
loop_
_entity.id
_entity.type
_entity.pdbx_description
1 polymer ?
#
loop_
_entity_poly.entity_id
_entity_poly.type
_entity_poly.pdbx_seq_one_letter_code
_entity_poly.pdbx_strand_id
1 'polypeptide(L)'
;MSQPRRRFLQQFALATAALAIVRAPLAQAATTAAAQMGYATFASQVGRRFTATDASGSTTVLTLAKVSRARALSAQRDPAMAREHSFTLVFECDAGTSLPEAIYTLGAVDVESFEALVSPFGDAGRYQVVFNRT
;
A
#
# COMPACT_ATOMS: atom_id res chain seq x y z
N MET A 1 -43.85 42.10 2.79
CA MET A 1 -42.99 41.49 1.75
C MET A 1 -41.62 41.24 2.36
N SER A 2 -41.33 40.00 2.78
CA SER A 2 -40.06 39.66 3.45
C SER A 2 -39.57 38.25 3.08
N GLN A 3 -38.49 38.25 2.29
CA GLN A 3 -37.35 37.33 2.22
C GLN A 3 -37.51 35.84 1.81
N PRO A 4 -37.09 35.50 0.56
CA PRO A 4 -36.85 34.12 0.09
C PRO A 4 -35.38 33.68 0.29
N ARG A 5 -34.68 34.18 1.32
CA ARG A 5 -33.21 33.98 1.49
C ARG A 5 -32.82 32.90 2.49
N ARG A 6 -33.77 32.21 3.12
CA ARG A 6 -33.50 31.24 4.19
C ARG A 6 -33.38 29.77 3.75
N ARG A 7 -33.78 29.42 2.54
CA ARG A 7 -33.75 28.01 2.09
C ARG A 7 -32.50 27.60 1.30
N PHE A 8 -31.67 28.54 0.85
CA PHE A 8 -30.50 28.21 0.03
C PHE A 8 -29.27 27.75 0.84
N LEU A 9 -29.23 28.04 2.15
CA LEU A 9 -28.09 27.67 3.01
C LEU A 9 -28.21 26.29 3.67
N GLN A 10 -29.36 25.62 3.58
CA GLN A 10 -29.55 24.30 4.20
C GLN A 10 -29.16 23.12 3.29
N GLN A 11 -28.92 23.35 2.00
CA GLN A 11 -28.58 22.28 1.06
C GLN A 11 -27.08 22.04 0.89
N PHE A 12 -26.22 22.92 1.40
CA PHE A 12 -24.76 22.79 1.30
C PHE A 12 -24.04 22.37 2.59
N ALA A 13 -24.78 22.13 3.68
CA ALA A 13 -24.18 21.80 4.99
C ALA A 13 -23.96 20.28 5.22
N LEU A 14 -24.35 19.41 4.27
CA LEU A 14 -24.26 17.94 4.45
C LEU A 14 -23.21 17.26 3.56
N ALA A 15 -22.37 18.01 2.84
CA ALA A 15 -21.41 17.43 1.89
C ALA A 15 -19.92 17.59 2.25
N THR A 16 -19.58 18.05 3.46
CA THR A 16 -18.18 18.27 3.89
C THR A 16 -17.71 17.34 5.00
N ALA A 17 -18.53 16.40 5.47
CA ALA A 17 -18.16 15.44 6.52
C ALA A 17 -17.89 14.01 6.01
N ALA A 18 -17.75 13.79 4.70
CA ALA A 18 -17.49 12.45 4.13
C ALA A 18 -16.05 12.22 3.65
N LEU A 19 -15.18 13.24 3.69
CA LEU A 19 -13.79 13.14 3.17
C LEU A 19 -12.70 13.08 4.25
N ALA A 20 -13.06 13.08 5.54
CA ALA A 20 -12.10 13.09 6.63
C ALA A 20 -11.91 11.73 7.34
N ILE A 21 -12.67 10.68 6.98
CA ILE A 21 -12.62 9.37 7.68
C ILE A 21 -11.82 8.31 6.89
N VAL A 22 -11.59 8.49 5.59
CA VAL A 22 -10.97 7.43 4.75
C VAL A 22 -9.45 7.47 4.71
N ARG A 23 -8.79 8.55 5.16
CA ARG A 23 -7.32 8.69 5.06
C ARG A 23 -6.53 8.24 6.30
N ALA A 24 -7.19 7.84 7.38
CA ALA A 24 -6.52 7.65 8.68
C ALA A 24 -6.30 6.20 9.18
N PRO A 25 -6.70 5.10 8.49
CA PRO A 25 -6.15 3.78 8.82
C PRO A 25 -5.15 3.24 7.77
N LEU A 26 -5.02 3.87 6.60
CA LEU A 26 -4.19 3.40 5.49
C LEU A 26 -2.69 3.31 5.85
N ALA A 27 -2.22 4.14 6.78
CA ALA A 27 -0.84 4.10 7.26
C ALA A 27 -0.61 3.02 8.33
N GLN A 28 -1.65 2.64 9.09
CA GLN A 28 -1.45 1.88 10.33
C GLN A 28 -1.46 0.36 10.11
N ALA A 29 -2.24 -0.14 9.14
CA ALA A 29 -2.27 -1.56 8.78
C ALA A 29 -0.94 -2.05 8.16
N ALA A 30 -0.30 -1.22 7.32
CA ALA A 30 1.04 -1.50 6.79
C ALA A 30 2.14 -1.46 7.88
N THR A 31 1.84 -0.88 9.05
CA THR A 31 2.84 -0.58 10.07
C THR A 31 3.02 -1.72 11.09
N THR A 32 2.06 -2.62 11.28
CA THR A 32 2.20 -3.70 12.29
C THR A 32 3.07 -4.86 11.80
N ALA A 33 2.85 -5.38 10.60
CA ALA A 33 3.60 -6.54 10.10
C ALA A 33 5.00 -6.18 9.56
N ALA A 34 5.20 -4.95 9.08
CA ALA A 34 6.52 -4.48 8.66
C ALA A 34 7.53 -4.37 9.82
N ALA A 35 7.11 -4.47 11.10
CA ALA A 35 7.97 -4.23 12.27
C ALA A 35 9.19 -5.17 12.35
N GLN A 36 9.09 -6.35 11.72
CA GLN A 36 10.16 -7.36 11.71
C GLN A 36 10.71 -7.66 10.31
N MET A 37 10.07 -7.17 9.24
CA MET A 37 10.45 -7.48 7.86
C MET A 37 11.11 -6.29 7.18
N GLY A 38 12.42 -6.36 7.00
CA GLY A 38 13.24 -5.37 6.31
C GLY A 38 13.48 -5.72 4.84
N TYR A 39 14.15 -4.82 4.13
CA TYR A 39 14.60 -5.02 2.76
C TYR A 39 15.28 -6.39 2.57
N ALA A 40 16.17 -6.79 3.49
CA ALA A 40 16.94 -8.02 3.36
C ALA A 40 16.06 -9.27 3.31
N THR A 41 14.98 -9.28 4.10
CA THR A 41 13.98 -10.36 4.10
C THR A 41 13.39 -10.52 2.71
N PHE A 42 12.86 -9.45 2.12
CA PHE A 42 12.19 -9.52 0.82
C PHE A 42 13.14 -9.65 -0.37
N ALA A 43 14.36 -9.11 -0.26
CA ALA A 43 15.36 -9.25 -1.31
C ALA A 43 15.71 -10.73 -1.57
N SER A 44 15.66 -11.57 -0.53
CA SER A 44 15.85 -13.02 -0.65
C SER A 44 14.69 -13.76 -1.34
N GLN A 45 13.54 -13.09 -1.50
CA GLN A 45 12.29 -13.66 -2.02
C GLN A 45 12.02 -13.25 -3.47
N VAL A 46 12.93 -12.54 -4.14
CA VAL A 46 12.78 -12.16 -5.55
C VAL A 46 12.64 -13.43 -6.41
N GLY A 47 11.66 -13.43 -7.30
CA GLY A 47 11.25 -14.57 -8.13
C GLY A 47 10.27 -15.53 -7.44
N ARG A 48 9.98 -15.37 -6.14
CA ARG A 48 9.00 -16.20 -5.43
C ARG A 48 7.57 -15.69 -5.60
N ARG A 49 6.63 -16.62 -5.41
CA ARG A 49 5.18 -16.34 -5.45
C ARG A 49 4.68 -15.86 -4.09
N PHE A 50 3.84 -14.85 -4.15
CA PHE A 50 3.06 -14.30 -3.05
C PHE A 50 1.58 -14.46 -3.37
N THR A 51 0.78 -14.72 -2.36
CA THR A 51 -0.68 -14.70 -2.45
C THR A 51 -1.17 -13.37 -1.89
N ALA A 52 -1.90 -12.60 -2.69
CA ALA A 52 -2.62 -11.42 -2.27
C ALA A 52 -4.09 -11.79 -2.01
N THR A 53 -4.55 -11.60 -0.79
CA THR A 53 -5.93 -11.85 -0.38
C THR A 53 -6.64 -10.54 -0.10
N ASP A 54 -7.77 -10.28 -0.76
CA ASP A 54 -8.57 -9.08 -0.51
C ASP A 54 -9.51 -9.25 0.70
N ALA A 55 -10.21 -8.17 1.06
CA ALA A 55 -11.15 -8.18 2.18
C ALA A 55 -12.35 -9.13 2.00
N SER A 56 -12.65 -9.55 0.76
CA SER A 56 -13.69 -10.54 0.45
C SER A 56 -13.18 -11.99 0.54
N GLY A 57 -11.87 -12.19 0.73
CA GLY A 57 -11.22 -13.49 0.73
C GLY A 57 -10.82 -13.98 -0.66
N SER A 58 -10.97 -13.17 -1.70
CA SER A 58 -10.50 -13.49 -3.04
C SER A 58 -8.98 -13.47 -3.06
N THR A 59 -8.37 -14.49 -3.68
CA THR A 59 -6.92 -14.63 -3.73
C THR A 59 -6.40 -14.40 -5.14
N THR A 60 -5.24 -13.78 -5.25
CA THR A 60 -4.53 -13.56 -6.51
C THR A 60 -3.05 -13.86 -6.30
N VAL A 61 -2.46 -14.60 -7.23
CA VAL A 61 -1.04 -14.93 -7.18
C VAL A 61 -0.23 -13.83 -7.85
N LEU A 62 0.80 -13.39 -7.14
CA LEU A 62 1.76 -12.39 -7.55
C LEU A 62 3.16 -12.99 -7.51
N THR A 63 4.05 -12.56 -8.39
CA THR A 63 5.47 -12.90 -8.35
C THR A 63 6.26 -11.67 -7.96
N LEU A 64 7.11 -11.77 -6.93
CA LEU A 64 7.97 -10.65 -6.53
C LEU A 64 9.08 -10.46 -7.56
N ALA A 65 8.91 -9.52 -8.48
CA ALA A 65 9.84 -9.27 -9.57
C ALA A 65 11.08 -8.50 -9.12
N LYS A 66 10.92 -7.55 -8.18
CA LYS A 66 12.03 -6.70 -7.72
C LYS A 66 11.79 -6.13 -6.33
N VAL A 67 12.88 -5.92 -5.60
CA VAL A 67 12.90 -5.07 -4.40
C VAL A 67 13.84 -3.90 -4.64
N SER A 68 13.34 -2.67 -4.47
CA SER A 68 14.11 -1.45 -4.71
C SER A 68 14.28 -0.67 -3.41
N ARG A 69 15.52 -0.35 -3.03
CA ARG A 69 15.77 0.53 -1.88
C ARG A 69 15.40 1.97 -2.22
N ALA A 70 14.85 2.70 -1.26
CA ALA A 70 14.73 4.14 -1.39
C ALA A 70 16.14 4.75 -1.53
N ARG A 71 16.28 5.73 -2.42
CA ARG A 71 17.51 6.51 -2.52
C ARG A 71 17.62 7.31 -1.22
N ALA A 72 18.61 7.00 -0.40
CA ALA A 72 18.80 7.68 0.87
C ALA A 72 18.85 9.20 0.66
N LEU A 73 17.95 9.92 1.32
CA LEU A 73 18.06 11.36 1.45
C LEU A 73 19.27 11.62 2.35
N SER A 74 20.24 12.38 1.85
CA SER A 74 21.55 12.65 2.48
C SER A 74 21.48 13.27 3.89
N ALA A 75 20.28 13.51 4.43
CA ALA A 75 20.03 14.14 5.72
C ALA A 75 19.63 13.15 6.85
N GLN A 76 19.55 11.83 6.60
CA GLN A 76 19.18 10.89 7.66
C GLN A 76 20.36 10.52 8.56
N ARG A 77 20.11 10.51 9.87
CA ARG A 77 21.08 10.24 10.94
C ARG A 77 21.71 8.85 10.85
N ASP A 78 20.96 7.89 10.32
CA ASP A 78 21.44 6.54 9.99
C ASP A 78 20.90 6.11 8.61
N PRO A 79 21.69 6.27 7.53
CA PRO A 79 21.26 5.93 6.18
C PRO A 79 21.14 4.42 5.94
N ALA A 80 21.75 3.57 6.77
CA ALA A 80 21.66 2.12 6.63
C ALA A 80 20.32 1.61 7.16
N MET A 81 19.92 2.06 8.37
CA MET A 81 18.60 1.76 8.93
C MET A 81 17.48 2.28 8.04
N ALA A 82 17.62 3.49 7.51
CA ALA A 82 16.61 4.05 6.61
C ALA A 82 16.43 3.23 5.33
N ARG A 83 17.51 2.71 4.73
CA ARG A 83 17.44 1.85 3.54
C ARG A 83 16.84 0.47 3.83
N GLU A 84 17.04 -0.04 5.04
CA GLU A 84 16.48 -1.33 5.45
C GLU A 84 14.96 -1.24 5.65
N HIS A 85 14.45 -0.08 6.07
CA HIS A 85 13.02 0.12 6.34
C HIS A 85 12.27 1.00 5.32
N SER A 86 12.99 1.55 4.34
CA SER A 86 12.41 2.31 3.22
C SER A 86 12.76 1.64 1.90
N PHE A 87 11.82 0.85 1.38
CA PHE A 87 11.99 0.08 0.15
C PHE A 87 10.64 -0.15 -0.54
N THR A 88 10.69 -0.54 -1.80
CA THR A 88 9.52 -0.84 -2.62
C THR A 88 9.61 -2.28 -3.09
N LEU A 89 8.55 -3.05 -2.88
CA LEU A 89 8.34 -4.34 -3.54
C LEU A 89 7.63 -4.09 -4.86
N VAL A 90 8.10 -4.73 -5.92
CA VAL A 90 7.46 -4.70 -7.24
C VAL A 90 7.04 -6.12 -7.57
N PHE A 91 5.74 -6.30 -7.76
CA PHE A 91 5.11 -7.55 -8.09
C PHE A 91 4.66 -7.55 -9.56
N GLU A 92 4.70 -8.74 -10.16
CA GLU A 92 4.12 -9.03 -11.47
C GLU A 92 2.99 -10.05 -11.29
N CYS A 93 1.93 -9.90 -12.06
CA CYS A 93 0.81 -10.84 -12.11
C CYS A 93 0.68 -11.42 -13.51
N ASP A 94 0.03 -12.58 -13.61
CA ASP A 94 -0.25 -13.21 -14.89
C ASP A 94 -1.09 -12.29 -15.80
N ALA A 95 -0.82 -12.34 -17.10
CA ALA A 95 -1.45 -11.49 -18.08
C ALA A 95 -2.98 -11.60 -18.01
N GLY A 96 -3.66 -10.44 -17.97
CA GLY A 96 -5.12 -10.35 -17.90
C GLY A 96 -5.69 -10.17 -16.49
N THR A 97 -4.86 -10.30 -15.44
CA THR A 97 -5.29 -10.03 -14.06
C THR A 97 -5.05 -8.58 -13.69
N SER A 98 -6.12 -7.87 -13.33
CA SER A 98 -6.08 -6.49 -12.85
C SER A 98 -6.48 -6.43 -11.39
N LEU A 99 -5.55 -6.03 -10.52
CA LEU A 99 -5.85 -5.75 -9.12
C LEU A 99 -6.12 -4.25 -8.94
N PRO A 100 -7.28 -3.87 -8.37
CA PRO A 100 -7.49 -2.48 -7.97
C PRO A 100 -6.50 -2.08 -6.88
N GLU A 101 -6.26 -0.78 -6.75
CA GLU A 101 -5.51 -0.26 -5.61
C GLU A 101 -6.32 -0.48 -4.33
N ALA A 102 -5.81 -1.31 -3.43
CA ALA A 102 -6.45 -1.65 -2.16
C ALA A 102 -5.45 -2.24 -1.16
N ILE A 103 -5.90 -2.45 0.08
CA ILE A 103 -5.14 -3.23 1.07
C ILE A 103 -5.38 -4.71 0.80
N TYR A 104 -4.29 -5.46 0.71
CA TYR A 104 -4.28 -6.91 0.60
C TYR A 104 -3.46 -7.52 1.72
N THR A 105 -3.88 -8.70 2.17
CA THR A 105 -3.03 -9.59 2.97
C THR A 105 -2.12 -10.35 2.02
N LEU A 106 -0.83 -10.05 2.07
CA LEU A 106 0.22 -10.69 1.29
C LEU A 106 0.89 -11.78 2.12
N GLY A 107 1.05 -12.97 1.56
CA GLY A 107 1.79 -14.06 2.19
C GLY A 107 2.58 -14.87 1.18
N ALA A 108 3.68 -15.48 1.63
CA ALA A 108 4.48 -16.41 0.82
C ALA A 108 4.97 -17.56 1.70
N VAL A 109 5.49 -18.62 1.07
CA VAL A 109 6.18 -19.68 1.80
C VAL A 109 7.43 -19.08 2.45
N ASP A 110 7.57 -19.25 3.76
CA ASP A 110 8.65 -18.72 4.62
C ASP A 110 8.58 -17.21 4.92
N VAL A 111 7.48 -16.53 4.58
CA VAL A 111 7.27 -15.13 4.91
C VAL A 111 5.97 -15.01 5.69
N GLU A 112 6.04 -14.42 6.89
CA GLU A 112 4.84 -14.13 7.68
C GLU A 112 3.89 -13.24 6.87
N SER A 113 2.59 -13.54 6.90
CA SER A 113 1.61 -12.74 6.18
C SER A 113 1.54 -11.31 6.71
N PHE A 114 1.37 -10.35 5.82
CA PHE A 114 1.32 -8.94 6.16
C PHE A 114 0.28 -8.20 5.33
N GLU A 115 -0.34 -7.18 5.91
CA GLU A 115 -1.23 -6.29 5.18
C GLU A 115 -0.43 -5.17 4.52
N ALA A 116 -0.72 -4.89 3.26
CA ALA A 116 -0.11 -3.76 2.57
C ALA A 116 -1.02 -3.17 1.50
N LEU A 117 -0.84 -1.87 1.24
CA LEU A 117 -1.44 -1.20 0.09
C LEU A 117 -0.71 -1.67 -1.18
N VAL A 118 -1.43 -2.40 -2.02
CA VAL A 118 -0.98 -2.80 -3.36
C VAL A 118 -1.55 -1.81 -4.35
N SER A 119 -0.70 -1.20 -5.17
CA SER A 119 -1.10 -0.22 -6.19
C SER A 119 -0.55 -0.61 -7.56
N PRO A 120 -1.29 -0.43 -8.67
CA PRO A 120 -0.75 -0.59 -10.01
C PRO A 120 0.47 0.32 -10.25
N PHE A 121 1.47 -0.18 -10.96
CA PHE A 121 2.72 0.55 -11.21
C PHE A 121 3.26 0.32 -12.62
N GLY A 122 3.35 1.38 -13.43
CA GLY A 122 3.93 1.31 -14.77
C GLY A 122 3.03 0.58 -15.75
N ASP A 123 3.55 -0.51 -16.33
CA ASP A 123 2.86 -1.30 -17.36
C ASP A 123 1.74 -2.18 -16.76
N ALA A 124 0.88 -2.70 -17.63
CA ALA A 124 -0.18 -3.63 -17.22
C ALA A 124 0.40 -4.87 -16.51
N GLY A 125 -0.24 -5.29 -15.41
CA GLY A 125 0.15 -6.47 -14.65
C GLY A 125 1.29 -6.24 -13.64
N ARG A 126 1.76 -5.00 -13.48
CA ARG A 126 2.76 -4.63 -12.47
C ARG A 126 2.13 -3.87 -11.31
N TYR A 127 2.59 -4.21 -10.11
CA TYR A 127 2.08 -3.65 -8.87
C TYR A 127 3.23 -3.30 -7.94
N GLN A 128 3.03 -2.30 -7.09
CA GLN A 128 4.01 -1.91 -6.09
C GLN A 128 3.41 -1.90 -4.69
N VAL A 129 4.28 -2.19 -3.73
CA VAL A 129 4.05 -1.97 -2.31
C VAL A 129 5.20 -1.15 -1.76
N VAL A 130 4.89 0.00 -1.17
CA VAL A 130 5.89 0.93 -0.67
C VAL A 130 5.96 0.85 0.85
N PHE A 131 7.13 0.48 1.35
CA PHE A 131 7.49 0.60 2.76
C PHE A 131 8.28 1.88 2.92
N ASN A 132 7.79 2.78 3.76
CA ASN A 132 8.49 4.02 4.10
C ASN A 132 8.41 4.23 5.59
N ARG A 133 9.49 3.89 6.28
CA ARG A 133 9.66 4.09 7.71
C ARG A 133 10.92 4.91 7.91
N THR A 134 10.68 6.20 8.12
CA THR A 134 11.70 7.21 8.43
C THR A 134 11.70 7.52 9.91
#